data_AF-A0AA50HV63-F1
#
_entry.id   AF-A0AA50HV63-F1
#
_cell.length_a   1.000
_cell.length_b   1.000
_cell.length_c   1.000
_cell.angle_alpha   90.00
_cell.angle_beta   90.00
_cell.angle_gamma   90.00
#
_symmetry.space_group_name_H-M   'P 1'
#
loop_
_entity.id
_entity.type
_entity.pdbx_description
1 polymer ?
#
loop_
_entity_poly.entity_id
_entity_poly.type
_entity_poly.pdbx_seq_one_letter_code
_entity_poly.pdbx_strand_id
1 'polypeptide(L)' 'MKIAYICVDPGIPVFGCKGASIHVQEIIRAFQNQGATVTLFAAKLGVNRPRI' A
#
# COMPACT_ATOMS: atom_id res chain seq x y z
N MET A 1 -3.17 -15.29 6.70
CA MET A 1 -1.88 -14.82 7.28
C MET A 1 -1.98 -13.35 7.64
N LYS A 2 -1.24 -12.84 8.65
CA LYS A 2 -1.20 -11.41 9.00
C LYS A 2 0.14 -10.80 8.56
N ILE A 3 0.11 -9.70 7.81
CA ILE A 3 1.30 -9.07 7.22
C ILE A 3 1.34 -7.59 7.62
N ALA A 4 2.49 -7.11 8.09
CA ALA A 4 2.77 -5.68 8.20
C ALA A 4 3.59 -5.24 6.98
N TYR A 5 3.01 -4.41 6.10
CA TYR A 5 3.73 -3.83 4.97
C TYR A 5 4.20 -2.43 5.37
N ILE A 6 5.52 -2.18 5.30
CA ILE A 6 6.11 -0.92 5.75
C ILE A 6 6.75 -0.20 4.57
N CYS A 7 6.25 0.99 4.24
CA CYS A 7 6.86 1.90 3.28
C CYS A 7 7.39 3.14 4.01
N VAL A 8 8.70 3.19 4.24
CA VAL A 8 9.36 4.30 4.94
C VAL A 8 9.76 5.46 4.03
N ASP A 9 9.62 5.32 2.71
CA ASP A 9 10.03 6.34 1.74
C ASP A 9 8.98 7.46 1.61
N PRO A 10 9.27 8.71 2.05
CA PRO A 10 8.34 9.82 1.92
C PRO A 10 8.13 10.27 0.45
N GLY A 11 9.00 9.85 -0.47
CA GLY A 11 8.89 10.04 -1.91
C GLY A 11 7.80 9.18 -2.56
N ILE A 12 7.29 8.17 -1.86
CA ILE A 12 6.24 7.26 -2.31
C ILE A 12 4.94 7.55 -1.55
N PRO A 13 4.05 8.43 -2.06
CA PRO A 13 2.69 8.50 -1.55
C PRO A 13 1.97 7.19 -1.90
N VAL A 14 1.72 6.31 -0.94
CA VAL A 14 1.26 4.92 -1.23
C VAL A 14 -0.09 4.84 -1.93
N PHE A 15 -0.95 5.84 -1.81
CA PHE A 15 -2.19 6.01 -2.57
C PHE A 15 -2.06 7.03 -3.73
N GLY A 16 -0.85 7.22 -4.25
CA GLY A 16 -0.58 8.02 -5.45
C GLY A 16 -0.52 7.18 -6.73
N CYS A 17 -0.16 7.83 -7.83
CA CYS A 17 -0.09 7.22 -9.17
C CYS A 17 1.34 6.99 -9.68
N LYS A 18 2.38 7.17 -8.83
CA LYS A 18 3.76 6.83 -9.23
C LYS A 18 3.88 5.32 -9.40
N GLY A 19 4.75 4.85 -10.28
CA GLY A 19 4.98 3.40 -10.45
C GLY A 19 5.28 2.68 -9.12
N ALA A 20 6.06 3.31 -8.24
CA ALA A 20 6.33 2.79 -6.90
C ALA A 20 5.07 2.75 -5.99
N SER A 21 4.16 3.73 -6.10
CA SER A 21 2.87 3.72 -5.39
C SER A 21 1.99 2.59 -5.87
N ILE A 22 1.89 2.40 -7.20
CA ILE A 22 1.13 1.30 -7.80
C ILE A 22 1.72 -0.05 -7.39
N HIS A 23 3.04 -0.19 -7.34
CA HIS A 23 3.69 -1.40 -6.87
C HIS A 23 3.29 -1.77 -5.43
N VAL A 24 3.27 -0.80 -4.50
CA VAL A 24 2.78 -1.03 -3.14
C VAL A 24 1.32 -1.52 -3.15
N GLN A 25 0.45 -0.87 -3.92
CA GLN A 25 -0.97 -1.23 -4.00
C GLN A 25 -1.17 -2.64 -4.57
N GLU A 26 -0.49 -2.99 -5.65
CA GLU A 26 -0.63 -4.29 -6.32
C GLU A 26 -0.06 -5.43 -5.48
N ILE A 27 1.05 -5.23 -4.76
CA ILE A 27 1.58 -6.23 -3.83
C ILE A 27 0.59 -6.49 -2.69
N ILE A 28 -0.01 -5.44 -2.12
CA ILE A 28 -1.02 -5.58 -1.08
C ILE A 28 -2.25 -6.33 -1.62
N ARG A 29 -2.75 -5.96 -2.81
CA ARG A 29 -3.86 -6.65 -3.48
C ARG A 29 -3.55 -8.13 -3.72
N ALA A 30 -2.34 -8.45 -4.19
CA ALA A 30 -1.91 -9.83 -4.42
C ALA A 30 -1.92 -10.66 -3.12
N PHE A 31 -1.48 -10.09 -2.00
CA PHE A 31 -1.57 -10.75 -0.70
C PHE A 31 -3.01 -10.90 -0.20
N GLN A 32 -3.84 -9.87 -0.38
CA GLN A 32 -5.26 -9.93 -0.02
C GLN A 32 -6.00 -11.00 -0.83
N ASN A 33 -5.71 -11.13 -2.13
CA ASN A 33 -6.27 -12.19 -3.00
C ASN A 33 -5.88 -13.60 -2.55
N GLN A 34 -4.79 -13.75 -1.78
CA GLN A 34 -4.38 -15.02 -1.16
C GLN A 34 -4.93 -15.20 0.27
N GLY A 35 -5.87 -14.35 0.70
CA GLY A 35 -6.50 -14.41 2.02
C GLY A 35 -5.62 -13.85 3.15
N ALA A 36 -4.62 -13.02 2.84
CA ALA A 36 -3.85 -12.33 3.87
C ALA A 36 -4.54 -11.06 4.36
N THR A 37 -4.46 -10.80 5.67
CA THR A 37 -4.79 -9.50 6.26
C THR A 37 -3.52 -8.66 6.28
N VAL A 38 -3.53 -7.54 5.56
CA VAL A 38 -2.37 -6.64 5.46
C VAL A 38 -2.64 -5.34 6.19
N THR A 39 -1.74 -4.96 7.10
CA THR A 39 -1.70 -3.64 7.72
C THR A 39 -0.58 -2.83 7.07
N LEU A 40 -0.92 -1.71 6.44
CA LEU A 40 0.02 -0.82 5.77
C LEU A 40 0.46 0.31 6.70
N PHE A 41 1.75 0.39 6.97
CA PHE A 41 2.41 1.52 7.61
C PHE A 41 3.18 2.29 6.53
N ALA A 42 2.85 3.57 6.34
CA ALA A 42 3.47 4.39 5.32
C ALA A 42 3.89 5.74 5.88
N ALA A 43 5.10 6.18 5.54
CA ALA A 43 5.58 7.53 5.83
C ALA A 43 4.70 8.61 5.17
N LYS A 44 4.12 8.29 4.00
CA LYS A 44 3.20 9.19 3.29
C LYS A 44 2.07 8.42 2.61
N LEU A 45 0.83 8.75 2.98
CA LEU A 45 -0.36 8.10 2.42
C LEU A 45 -0.73 8.64 1.04
N GLY A 46 -0.58 9.94 0.79
CA GLY A 46 -1.11 10.59 -0.42
C GLY A 46 -2.58 10.98 -0.29
N VAL A 47 -3.11 11.67 -1.31
CA VAL A 47 -4.45 12.32 -1.27
C VAL A 47 -5.58 11.49 -1.90
N ASN A 48 -5.27 10.45 -2.68
CA ASN A 48 -6.26 9.59 -3.34
C ASN A 48 -6.50 8.27 -2.58
N ARG A 49 -6.86 8.35 -1.29
CA ARG A 49 -7.46 7.18 -0.64
C ARG A 49 -8.76 6.84 -1.36
N PRO A 50 -8.98 5.61 -1.86
CA PRO A 50 -10.29 5.20 -2.32
C PRO A 50 -11.28 5.42 -1.18
N ARG A 51 -12.32 6.23 -1.41
CA ARG A 51 -13.47 6.26 -0.48
C ARG A 51 -14.20 4.93 -0.69
N ILE A 52 -14.03 4.04 0.29
CA ILE A 52 -14.95 2.94 0.55
C ILE A 52 -16.34 3.50 0.86
#